data_AF-A0A8T5LMJ1-F1
#
_entry.id   AF-A0A8T5LMJ1-F1
#
_cell.length_a   1.000
_cell.length_b   1.000
_cell.length_c   1.000
_cell.angle_alpha   90.00
_cell.angle_beta   90.00
_cell.angle_gamma   90.00
#
_symmetry.space_group_name_H-M   'P 1'
#
loop_
_entity.id
_entity.type
_entity.pdbx_description
1 polymer ?
#
loop_
_entity_poly.entity_id
_entity_poly.type
_entity_poly.pdbx_seq_one_letter_code
_entity_poly.pdbx_strand_id
1 'polypeptide(L)' 'MKIKLSVSMDENVVRQAEEVIEEGRFRNKSHIIEYALKSFLKGE' A
#
# COMPACT_ATOMS: atom_id res chain seq x y z
N MET A 1 -17.41 -3.39 -2.15
CA MET A 1 -17.17 -3.68 -0.71
C MET A 1 -15.68 -3.76 -0.46
N LYS A 2 -15.19 -3.27 0.69
CA LYS A 2 -13.80 -3.45 1.12
C LYS A 2 -13.79 -4.33 2.37
N ILE A 3 -12.80 -5.23 2.45
CA ILE A 3 -12.55 -6.07 3.62
C ILE A 3 -11.35 -5.50 4.37
N LYS A 4 -11.46 -5.37 5.69
CA LYS A 4 -10.35 -4.92 6.52
C LYS A 4 -9.39 -6.08 6.77
N LEU A 5 -8.11 -5.85 6.55
CA LEU A 5 -7.04 -6.81 6.83
C LEU A 5 -6.11 -6.23 7.90
N SER A 6 -5.54 -7.11 8.72
CA SER A 6 -4.46 -6.78 9.66
C SER A 6 -3.26 -7.64 9.29
N VAL A 7 -2.10 -7.01 9.11
CA VAL A 7 -0.85 -7.66 8.70
C VAL A 7 0.30 -7.04 9.45
N SER A 8 1.29 -7.85 9.81
CA SER A 8 2.57 -7.39 10.35
C SER A 8 3.55 -7.19 9.20
N MET A 9 4.24 -6.06 9.17
CA MET A 9 5.20 -5.69 8.13
C MET A 9 6.45 -5.08 8.76
N ASP A 10 7.55 -5.08 8.01
CA ASP A 10 8.77 -4.38 8.42
C ASP A 10 8.51 -2.87 8.57
N GLU A 11 9.02 -2.28 9.66
CA GLU A 11 8.83 -0.87 9.98
C GLU A 11 9.38 0.04 8.87
N ASN A 12 10.53 -0.28 8.29
CA ASN A 12 11.15 0.55 7.27
C ASN A 12 10.30 0.57 6.00
N VAL A 13 9.71 -0.57 5.64
CA VAL A 13 8.79 -0.65 4.49
C VAL A 13 7.55 0.21 4.72
N VAL A 14 7.00 0.20 5.94
CA VAL A 14 5.83 1.04 6.27
C VAL A 14 6.20 2.53 6.23
N ARG A 15 7.38 2.91 6.71
CA ARG A 15 7.87 4.30 6.64
C ARG A 15 8.05 4.78 5.20
N GLN A 16 8.70 3.99 4.34
CA GLN A 16 8.84 4.32 2.92
C GLN A 16 7.47 4.49 2.24
N ALA A 17 6.48 3.69 2.62
CA ALA A 17 5.13 3.85 2.12
C ALA A 17 4.46 5.16 2.61
N GLU A 18 4.79 5.65 3.81
CA GLU A 18 4.29 6.95 4.30
C GLU A 18 4.87 8.12 3.51
N GLU A 19 6.18 8.12 3.24
CA GLU A 19 6.84 9.17 2.44
C GLU A 19 6.17 9.34 1.06
N VAL A 20 5.86 8.22 0.40
CA VAL A 20 5.19 8.22 -0.91
C VAL A 20 3.74 8.73 -0.84
N ILE A 21 3.06 8.59 0.31
CA ILE A 21 1.73 9.18 0.55
C ILE A 21 1.84 10.69 0.68
N GLU A 22 2.86 11.19 1.40
CA GLU A 22 3.11 12.62 1.59
C GLU A 22 3.41 13.34 0.27
N GLU A 23 4.03 12.66 -0.70
CA GLU A 23 4.21 13.16 -2.07
C GLU A 23 2.89 13.30 -2.86
N GLY A 24 1.75 12.89 -2.30
CA GLY A 24 0.43 13.01 -2.92
C GLY A 24 0.12 11.96 -3.99
N ARG A 25 1.01 10.97 -4.21
CA ARG A 25 0.80 9.90 -5.20
C ARG A 25 -0.30 8.91 -4.77
N PHE A 26 -0.48 8.72 -3.46
CA PHE A 26 -1.50 7.83 -2.90
C PHE A 26 -2.26 8.48 -1.76
N ARG A 27 -3.51 8.06 -1.56
CA ARG A 27 -4.42 8.63 -0.56
C ARG A 27 -4.17 8.12 0.87
N ASN A 28 -3.66 6.90 0.99
CA ASN A 28 -3.36 6.23 2.27
C ASN A 28 -2.64 4.88 1.98
N LYS A 29 -2.21 4.19 3.05
CA LYS A 29 -1.52 2.90 2.98
C LYS A 29 -2.34 1.83 2.27
N SER A 30 -3.64 1.74 2.56
CA SER A 30 -4.53 0.78 1.89
C SER A 30 -4.59 1.01 0.38
N HIS A 31 -4.51 2.25 -0.09
CA HIS A 31 -4.47 2.56 -1.52
C HIS A 31 -3.19 2.04 -2.19
N ILE A 32 -2.03 2.16 -1.52
CA ILE A 32 -0.76 1.61 -1.99
C ILE A 32 -0.85 0.09 -2.12
N ILE A 33 -1.26 -0.58 -1.03
CA ILE A 33 -1.33 -2.06 -1.01
C ILE A 33 -2.33 -2.57 -2.03
N GLU A 34 -3.48 -1.90 -2.20
CA GLU A 34 -4.48 -2.29 -3.20
C GLU A 34 -3.96 -2.10 -4.63
N TYR A 35 -3.19 -1.04 -4.90
CA TYR A 35 -2.55 -0.82 -6.20
C TYR A 35 -1.50 -1.90 -6.48
N ALA A 36 -0.56 -2.11 -5.55
CA ALA A 36 0.51 -3.10 -5.69
C ALA A 36 -0.04 -4.51 -5.86
N LEU A 37 -1.05 -4.89 -5.08
CA LEU A 37 -1.69 -6.21 -5.18
C LEU A 37 -2.40 -6.39 -6.53
N LYS A 38 -3.05 -5.35 -7.06
CA LYS A 38 -3.66 -5.40 -8.40
C LYS A 38 -2.61 -5.56 -9.51
N SER A 39 -1.51 -4.82 -9.46
CA SER A 39 -0.41 -4.96 -10.41
C SER A 39 0.19 -6.37 -10.37
N PHE A 40 0.51 -6.84 -9.16
CA PHE A 40 1.06 -8.18 -8.95
C PHE A 40 0.14 -9.29 -9.48
N LEU A 41 -1.17 -9.22 -9.21
CA LEU A 41 -2.14 -10.21 -9.67
C LEU A 41 -2.40 -10.16 -11.19
N LYS A 42 -2.14 -9.02 -11.84
CA LYS A 42 -2.21 -8.90 -13.30
C LYS A 42 -0.95 -9.40 -14.00
N GLY A 43 0.15 -9.61 -13.28
CA GLY A 43 1.44 -9.98 -13.85
C GLY A 43 2.18 -8.80 -14.50
N GLU A 44 1.90 -7.58 -14.06
CA GLU A 44 2.63 -6.35 -14.44
C GLU A 44 3.79 -6.07 -13.47
#